data_AF-A0A3G3GMC2-F1
#
_entry.id   AF-A0A3G3GMC2-F1
#
_cell.length_a   1.000
_cell.length_b   1.000
_cell.length_c   1.000
_cell.angle_alpha   90.00
_cell.angle_beta   90.00
_cell.angle_gamma   90.00
#
_symmetry.space_group_name_H-M   'P 1'
#
loop_
_entity.id
_entity.type
_entity.pdbx_description
1 polymer ?
#
loop_
_entity_poly.entity_id
_entity_poly.type
_entity_poly.pdbx_seq_one_letter_code
_entity_poly.pdbx_strand_id
1 'polypeptide(L)' 'MVTLRPIDEVIDFITSFPEPQQILDYKASPALQERVENLVYKKKTSELSSEEVLELERYLLLQHIMIMAKKRAKKQLSL' A
#
# COMPACT_ATOMS: atom_id res chain seq x y z
N MET A 1 6.22 13.28 14.46
CA MET A 1 5.75 11.91 14.76
C MET A 1 5.38 11.26 13.44
N VAL A 2 6.15 10.27 12.99
CA VAL A 2 5.87 9.52 11.77
C VAL A 2 4.52 8.82 11.96
N THR A 3 3.49 9.26 11.25
CA THR A 3 2.19 8.58 11.34
C THR A 3 2.28 7.26 10.61
N LEU A 4 2.49 6.17 11.37
CA LEU A 4 2.50 4.78 10.91
C LEU A 4 1.16 4.28 10.34
N ARG A 5 0.10 5.11 10.41
CA ARG A 5 -1.29 4.80 10.01
C ARG A 5 -1.40 3.93 8.75
N PRO A 6 -0.63 4.18 7.68
CA PRO A 6 -0.79 3.41 6.45
C PRO A 6 -0.19 2.00 6.46
N ILE A 7 0.85 1.79 7.26
CA ILE A 7 1.40 0.46 7.51
C ILE A 7 0.43 -0.31 8.40
N ASP A 8 -0.15 0.37 9.38
CA ASP A 8 -1.15 -0.19 10.29
C ASP A 8 -2.39 -0.66 9.50
N GLU A 9 -2.89 0.10 8.52
CA GLU A 9 -4.00 -0.34 7.66
C GLU A 9 -3.73 -1.66 6.93
N VAL A 10 -2.51 -1.84 6.42
CA VAL A 10 -2.13 -3.08 5.73
C VAL A 10 -1.93 -4.22 6.72
N ILE A 11 -1.38 -3.95 7.92
CA ILE A 11 -1.25 -4.93 8.99
C ILE A 11 -2.63 -5.40 9.46
N ASP A 12 -3.56 -4.48 9.69
CA ASP A 12 -4.94 -4.78 10.09
C ASP A 12 -5.64 -5.63 9.04
N PHE A 13 -5.45 -5.32 7.75
CA PHE A 13 -5.98 -6.13 6.66
C PHE A 13 -5.37 -7.54 6.62
N ILE A 14 -4.07 -7.70 6.83
CA ILE A 14 -3.43 -9.03 6.81
C ILE A 14 -3.86 -9.85 8.03
N THR A 15 -3.95 -9.22 9.20
CA THR A 15 -4.32 -9.87 10.47
C THR A 15 -5.80 -10.21 10.57
N SER A 16 -6.65 -9.66 9.70
CA SER A 16 -8.04 -10.10 9.54
C SER A 16 -8.20 -11.45 8.82
N PHE A 17 -7.10 -12.10 8.41
CA PHE A 17 -7.08 -13.35 7.62
C PHE A 17 -8.04 -13.30 6.42
N PRO A 18 -7.80 -12.38 5.46
CA PRO A 18 -8.74 -12.12 4.38
C PRO A 18 -8.84 -13.31 3.43
N GLU A 19 -10.07 -13.60 3.00
CA GLU A 19 -10.34 -14.58 1.95
C GLU A 19 -9.75 -14.11 0.60
N PRO A 20 -9.45 -15.02 -0.34
CA PRO A 20 -8.85 -14.66 -1.62
C PRO A 20 -9.62 -13.57 -2.38
N GLN A 21 -10.96 -13.60 -2.32
CA GLN A 21 -11.79 -12.56 -2.93
C GLN A 21 -11.59 -11.18 -2.28
N GLN A 22 -11.49 -11.12 -0.95
CA GLN A 22 -11.23 -9.87 -0.22
C GLN A 22 -9.84 -9.31 -0.54
N ILE A 23 -8.85 -10.17 -0.79
CA ILE A 23 -7.52 -9.77 -1.29
C ILE A 23 -7.64 -9.11 -2.66
N LEU A 24 -8.45 -9.65 -3.57
CA LEU A 24 -8.68 -9.06 -4.90
C LEU A 24 -9.36 -7.70 -4.81
N ASP A 25 -10.34 -7.57 -3.92
CA ASP A 25 -11.16 -6.37 -3.74
C ASP A 25 -10.47 -5.30 -2.89
N TYR A 26 -9.38 -5.65 -2.20
CA TYR A 26 -8.62 -4.72 -1.36
C TYR A 26 -8.22 -3.46 -2.13
N LYS A 27 -8.53 -2.31 -1.53
CA LYS A 27 -8.09 -0.98 -1.95
C LYS A 27 -7.57 -0.26 -0.71
N ALA A 28 -6.42 0.38 -0.83
CA ALA A 28 -5.89 1.27 0.20
C ALA A 28 -6.91 2.37 0.54
N SER A 29 -6.90 2.89 1.77
CA SER A 29 -7.80 3.99 2.13
C SER A 29 -7.58 5.22 1.22
N PRO A 30 -8.61 6.07 1.04
CA PRO A 30 -8.46 7.31 0.28
C PRO A 30 -7.32 8.21 0.81
N ALA A 31 -7.16 8.28 2.14
CA ALA A 31 -6.10 9.05 2.78
C ALA A 31 -4.70 8.54 2.41
N LEU A 32 -4.53 7.21 2.36
CA LEU A 32 -3.29 6.58 1.94
C LEU A 32 -3.01 6.84 0.44
N GLN A 33 -4.02 6.70 -0.41
CA GLN A 33 -3.89 7.01 -1.85
C GLN A 33 -3.44 8.46 -2.06
N GLU A 34 -4.12 9.41 -1.41
CA GLU A 34 -3.81 10.83 -1.48
C GLU A 34 -2.38 11.14 -0.97
N ARG A 35 -1.94 10.47 0.11
CA ARG A 35 -0.57 10.66 0.63
C ARG A 35 0.49 10.21 -0.37
N VAL A 36 0.30 9.05 -1.00
CA VAL A 36 1.22 8.53 -2.02
C VAL A 36 1.24 9.46 -3.23
N GLU A 37 0.07 9.91 -3.70
CA GLU A 37 -0.03 10.87 -4.80
C GLU A 37 0.72 12.17 -4.51
N ASN A 38 0.56 12.71 -3.30
CA ASN A 38 1.28 13.90 -2.85
C ASN A 38 2.80 13.68 -2.82
N LEU A 39 3.27 12.52 -2.34
CA LEU A 39 4.71 12.19 -2.34
C LEU A 39 5.27 12.05 -3.76
N VAL A 40 4.52 11.41 -4.66
CA VAL A 40 4.89 11.28 -6.08
C VAL A 40 4.89 12.63 -6.77
N TYR A 41 3.92 13.49 -6.49
CA TYR A 41 3.87 14.85 -7.01
C TYR A 41 5.06 15.67 -6.52
N LYS A 42 5.30 15.68 -5.21
CA LYS A 42 6.46 16.37 -4.61
C LYS A 42 7.77 15.88 -5.21
N LYS A 43 7.98 14.57 -5.37
CA LYS A 43 9.20 14.02 -6.01
C LYS A 43 9.47 14.59 -7.40
N LYS A 44 8.43 14.99 -8.14
CA LYS A 44 8.55 15.58 -9.47
C LYS A 44 8.75 17.09 -9.46
N THR A 45 8.26 17.78 -8.44
CA THR A 45 8.22 19.25 -8.38
C THR A 45 9.20 19.85 -7.38
N SER A 46 9.76 19.06 -6.47
CA SER A 46 10.63 19.49 -5.37
C SER A 46 11.48 18.31 -4.86
N GLU A 47 12.44 18.59 -3.99
CA GLU A 47 13.17 17.54 -3.29
C GLU A 47 12.31 16.96 -2.15
N LEU A 48 12.27 15.63 -2.06
CA LEU A 48 11.71 14.94 -0.90
C LEU A 48 12.73 14.97 0.23
N SER A 49 12.25 15.19 1.45
CA SER A 49 13.07 14.91 2.64
C SER A 49 13.43 13.42 2.72
N SER A 50 14.52 13.09 3.41
CA SER A 50 14.93 11.69 3.60
C SER A 50 13.82 10.84 4.25
N GLU A 51 13.02 11.44 5.14
CA GLU A 51 11.86 10.77 5.74
C GLU A 51 10.77 10.47 4.72
N GLU A 52 10.45 11.42 3.84
CA GLU A 52 9.46 11.24 2.77
C GLU A 52 9.91 10.23 1.72
N VAL A 53 11.21 10.16 1.43
CA VAL A 53 11.78 9.11 0.56
C VAL A 53 11.56 7.73 1.18
N LEU A 54 11.91 7.56 2.46
CA LEU A 54 11.70 6.30 3.17
C LEU A 54 10.23 5.92 3.26
N GLU A 55 9.34 6.91 3.46
CA GLU A 55 7.90 6.70 3.44
C GLU A 55 7.42 6.17 2.08
N LEU A 56 7.86 6.80 0.98
CA LEU A 56 7.52 6.39 -0.38
C LEU A 56 8.05 4.99 -0.72
N GLU A 57 9.27 4.67 -0.32
CA GLU A 57 9.85 3.33 -0.51
C GLU A 57 9.04 2.24 0.22
N ARG A 58 8.60 2.51 1.46
CA ARG A 58 7.73 1.60 2.21
C ARG A 58 6.40 1.37 1.50
N TYR A 59 5.78 2.43 0.97
CA TYR A 59 4.54 2.29 0.19
C TYR A 59 4.72 1.43 -1.06
N LEU A 60 5.80 1.66 -1.81
CA LEU A 60 6.09 0.89 -3.01
C LEU A 60 6.29 -0.60 -2.70
N LEU A 61 6.95 -0.91 -1.57
CA LEU A 61 7.09 -2.30 -1.11
C LEU A 61 5.74 -2.92 -0.77
N LEU A 62 4.89 -2.23 0.00
CA LEU A 62 3.55 -2.73 0.36
C LEU A 62 2.66 -2.92 -0.88
N GLN A 63 2.71 -1.98 -1.83
CA GLN A 63 2.00 -2.11 -3.10
C GLN A 63 2.47 -3.35 -3.87
N HIS A 64 3.77 -3.58 -3.96
CA HIS A 64 4.32 -4.73 -4.65
C HIS A 64 3.85 -6.04 -4.01
N ILE A 65 3.88 -6.13 -2.67
CA ILE A 65 3.36 -7.28 -1.93
C ILE A 65 1.88 -7.50 -2.27
N MET A 66 1.06 -6.45 -2.27
CA MET A 66 -0.37 -6.57 -2.59
C MET A 66 -0.62 -7.01 -4.04
N ILE A 67 0.16 -6.55 -5.01
CA ILE A 67 0.07 -7.03 -6.40
C ILE A 67 0.33 -8.54 -6.45
N MET A 68 1.36 -9.02 -5.75
CA MET A 68 1.70 -10.43 -5.71
C MET A 68 0.65 -11.26 -4.96
N ALA A 69 0.10 -10.74 -3.86
CA ALA A 69 -1.00 -11.35 -3.14
C ALA A 69 -2.23 -11.51 -4.04
N LYS A 70 -2.62 -10.46 -4.78
CA LYS A 70 -3.73 -10.51 -5.73
C LYS A 70 -3.51 -11.55 -6.83
N LYS A 71 -2.31 -11.63 -7.40
CA LYS A 71 -1.97 -12.67 -8.40
C LYS A 71 -2.16 -14.09 -7.84
N ARG A 72 -1.73 -14.33 -6.60
CA ARG A 72 -1.91 -15.63 -5.93
C ARG A 72 -3.37 -15.92 -5.61
N ALA A 73 -4.12 -14.91 -5.15
CA ALA A 73 -5.54 -15.03 -4.88
C ALA A 73 -6.34 -15.39 -6.15
N LYS A 74 -6.05 -14.75 -7.30
CA LYS A 74 -6.64 -15.14 -8.59
C LYS A 74 -6.40 -16.61 -8.91
N LYS A 75 -5.14 -17.06 -8.76
CA LYS A 75 -4.77 -18.46 -8.97
C LYS A 75 -5.54 -19.43 -8.05
N GLN A 76 -5.76 -19.06 -6.78
CA GLN A 76 -6.55 -19.88 -5.85
C GLN A 76 -8.02 -19.96 -6.25
N LEU A 77 -8.57 -18.87 -6.78
CA LEU A 77 -9.95 -18.82 -7.28
C LEU A 77 -10.10 -19.39 -8.70
N SER A 78 -9.00 -19.84 -9.33
CA SER A 78 -8.98 -20.28 -10.73
C SER A 78 -9.46 -19.22 -11.73
N LEU A 79 -9.23 -17.94 -11.40
CA LEU A 79 -9.50 -16.75 -12.22
C LEU A 79 -8.28 -16.28 -13.01
#